data_AF-A0AAW9EE45-F1
#
_entry.id   AF-A0AAW9EE45-F1
#
_cell.length_a   1.000
_cell.length_b   1.000
_cell.length_c   1.000
_cell.angle_alpha   90.00
_cell.angle_beta   90.00
_cell.angle_gamma   90.00
#
_symmetry.space_group_name_H-M   'P 1'
#
loop_
_entity.id
_entity.type
_entity.pdbx_description
1 polymer ?
#
loop_
_entity_poly.entity_id
_entity_poly.type
_entity_poly.pdbx_seq_one_letter_code
_entity_poly.pdbx_strand_id
1 'polypeptide(L)' 'TIRDAWAPDGADGFVYSVDWDGKPIVRERVRWPIVEAMGTAYALYTLTGDSQYEAWYQKWWDYCITYLMDYETGSW' A
#
# COMPACT_ATOMS: atom_id res chain seq x y z
N THR A 1 -3.30 -7.07 5.87
CA THR A 1 -4.08 -5.87 6.25
C THR A 1 -3.12 -4.71 6.49
N ILE A 2 -3.57 -3.47 6.70
CA ILE A 2 -2.65 -2.37 7.11
C ILE A 2 -1.87 -2.78 8.37
N ARG A 3 -2.57 -3.33 9.38
CA ARG A 3 -2.01 -3.81 10.65
C ARG A 3 -0.79 -4.73 10.47
N ASP A 4 -0.89 -5.71 9.57
CA ASP A 4 0.13 -6.76 9.44
C ASP A 4 1.17 -6.45 8.35
N ALA A 5 0.80 -5.67 7.35
CA ALA A 5 1.56 -5.60 6.10
C ALA A 5 2.04 -4.20 5.71
N TRP A 6 1.48 -3.10 6.24
CA TRP A 6 1.98 -1.76 5.96
C TRP A 6 3.10 -1.39 6.94
N ALA A 7 4.30 -1.14 6.41
CA ALA A 7 5.49 -0.77 7.19
C ALA A 7 5.82 -1.64 8.42
N PRO A 8 5.67 -2.99 8.38
CA PRO A 8 5.79 -3.85 9.56
C PRO A 8 7.26 -4.09 9.97
N ASP A 9 8.22 -3.64 9.17
CA ASP A 9 9.60 -4.08 9.22
C ASP A 9 10.62 -2.92 9.20
N GLY A 10 10.14 -1.71 9.53
CA GLY A 10 10.94 -0.49 9.67
C GLY A 10 11.03 0.40 8.43
N ALA A 11 10.42 -0.01 7.30
CA ALA A 11 10.37 0.79 6.07
C ALA A 11 8.96 0.80 5.47
N ASP A 12 8.55 1.92 4.87
CA ASP A 12 7.24 2.05 4.23
C ASP A 12 7.01 1.00 3.11
N GLY A 13 5.74 0.75 2.79
CA GLY A 13 5.32 -0.19 1.76
C GLY A 13 4.67 -1.45 2.32
N PHE A 14 3.97 -2.18 1.43
CA PHE A 14 3.33 -3.45 1.75
C PHE A 14 4.29 -4.63 1.52
N VAL A 15 4.50 -5.46 2.53
CA VAL A 15 5.16 -6.77 2.35
C VAL A 15 4.24 -7.72 1.58
N TYR A 16 4.83 -8.66 0.84
CA TYR A 16 4.07 -9.54 -0.05
C TYR A 16 3.29 -10.63 0.69
N SER A 17 3.85 -11.20 1.76
CA SER A 17 3.15 -12.22 2.56
C SER A 17 3.48 -12.16 4.05
N VAL A 18 2.52 -12.63 4.85
CA VAL A 18 2.62 -12.79 6.30
C VAL A 18 2.19 -14.21 6.68
N ASP A 19 2.63 -14.70 7.84
CA ASP A 19 2.10 -15.92 8.44
C ASP A 19 0.74 -15.69 9.10
N TRP A 20 0.21 -16.74 9.74
CA TRP A 20 -1.08 -16.68 10.44
C TRP A 20 -1.07 -15.77 11.67
N ASP A 21 0.09 -15.45 12.23
CA ASP A 21 0.27 -14.52 13.36
C ASP A 21 0.53 -13.08 12.88
N GLY A 22 0.50 -12.84 11.55
CA GLY A 22 0.72 -11.53 10.94
C GLY A 22 2.20 -11.15 10.80
N LYS A 23 3.13 -12.07 11.04
CA LYS A 23 4.56 -11.79 10.90
C LYS A 23 4.97 -11.85 9.42
N PRO A 24 5.72 -10.86 8.90
CA PRO A 24 6.20 -10.88 7.52
C PRO A 24 7.04 -12.12 7.19
N ILE A 25 6.71 -12.79 6.07
CA ILE A 25 7.50 -13.88 5.48
C ILE A 25 8.27 -13.36 4.26
N VAL A 26 7.55 -12.98 3.20
CA VAL A 26 8.13 -12.40 1.98
C VAL A 26 8.01 -10.88 2.07
N ARG A 27 9.14 -10.18 2.16
CA ARG A 27 9.21 -8.75 2.50
C ARG A 27 9.28 -7.83 1.27
N GLU A 28 9.42 -8.39 0.08
CA GLU A 28 9.46 -7.64 -1.17
C GLU A 28 8.17 -6.84 -1.36
N ARG A 29 8.31 -5.61 -1.86
CA ARG A 29 7.20 -4.71 -2.18
C ARG A 29 6.80 -4.94 -3.62
N VAL A 30 6.00 -5.98 -3.84
CA VAL A 30 5.37 -6.19 -5.15
C VAL A 30 4.46 -4.99 -5.43
N ARG A 31 4.35 -4.57 -6.70
CA ARG A 31 3.63 -3.35 -7.09
C ARG A 31 2.12 -3.43 -6.84
N TRP A 32 1.47 -4.54 -7.20
CA TRP A 32 0.00 -4.61 -7.23
C TRP A 32 -0.68 -4.49 -5.85
N PRO A 33 -0.15 -5.00 -4.72
CA PRO A 33 -0.83 -4.87 -3.43
C PRO A 33 -1.09 -3.42 -3.00
N ILE A 34 -0.16 -2.49 -3.22
CA ILE A 34 -0.40 -1.08 -2.89
C ILE A 34 -1.40 -0.43 -3.85
N VAL A 35 -1.37 -0.81 -5.14
CA VAL A 35 -2.35 -0.36 -6.13
C VAL A 35 -3.77 -0.80 -5.75
N GLU A 36 -3.96 -2.06 -5.33
CA GLU A 36 -5.24 -2.57 -4.84
C GLU A 36 -5.68 -1.92 -3.52
N ALA A 37 -4.72 -1.64 -2.63
CA ALA A 37 -5.00 -0.92 -1.38
C ALA A 37 -5.57 0.47 -1.68
N MET A 38 -4.98 1.21 -2.63
CA MET A 38 -5.50 2.51 -3.07
C MET A 38 -6.91 2.41 -3.66
N GLY A 39 -7.19 1.42 -4.50
CA GLY A 39 -8.54 1.17 -5.02
C GLY A 39 -9.56 0.89 -3.91
N THR A 40 -9.14 0.10 -2.90
CA THR A 40 -9.96 -0.21 -1.72
C THR A 40 -10.21 1.03 -0.86
N ALA A 41 -9.18 1.86 -0.62
CA ALA A 41 -9.34 3.12 0.12
C ALA A 41 -10.33 4.07 -0.57
N TYR A 42 -10.25 4.22 -1.90
CA TYR A 42 -11.23 5.01 -2.64
C TYR A 42 -12.66 4.46 -2.50
N ALA A 43 -12.84 3.14 -2.63
CA ALA A 43 -14.16 2.51 -2.49
C ALA A 43 -14.74 2.71 -1.08
N LEU A 44 -13.92 2.53 -0.04
CA LEU A 44 -14.32 2.75 1.35
C LEU A 44 -14.66 4.21 1.61
N TYR A 45 -13.85 5.16 1.14
CA TYR A 45 -14.15 6.59 1.22
C TYR A 45 -15.50 6.90 0.55
N THR A 46 -15.73 6.39 -0.64
CA THR A 46 -16.97 6.61 -1.40
C THR A 46 -18.21 6.13 -0.66
N LEU A 47 -18.13 4.98 0.01
CA LEU A 47 -19.26 4.38 0.72
C LEU A 47 -19.50 5.00 2.11
N THR A 48 -18.46 5.51 2.76
CA THR A 48 -18.52 5.91 4.17
C THR A 48 -18.41 7.41 4.41
N GLY A 49 -17.79 8.15 3.48
CA GLY A 49 -17.42 9.55 3.66
C GLY A 49 -16.31 9.80 4.70
N ASP A 50 -15.67 8.74 5.21
CA ASP A 50 -14.66 8.88 6.26
C ASP A 50 -13.29 9.26 5.67
N SER A 51 -12.82 10.46 6.01
CA SER A 51 -11.59 11.07 5.48
C SER A 51 -10.32 10.28 5.80
N GLN A 52 -10.35 9.34 6.75
CA GLN A 52 -9.20 8.47 7.02
C GLN A 52 -8.79 7.65 5.79
N TYR A 53 -9.76 7.25 4.96
CA TYR A 53 -9.48 6.46 3.76
C TYR A 53 -8.83 7.30 2.67
N GLU A 54 -9.24 8.57 2.53
CA GLU A 54 -8.58 9.52 1.64
C GLU A 54 -7.13 9.78 2.10
N ALA A 55 -6.89 9.94 3.40
CA ALA A 55 -5.54 10.14 3.93
C ALA A 55 -4.62 8.94 3.63
N TRP A 56 -5.12 7.71 3.74
CA TRP A 56 -4.38 6.51 3.33
C TRP A 56 -4.10 6.48 1.83
N TYR A 57 -5.11 6.78 1.01
CA TYR A 57 -4.98 6.85 -0.44
C TYR A 57 -3.88 7.84 -0.88
N GLN A 58 -3.87 9.04 -0.28
CA GLN A 58 -2.85 10.06 -0.55
C GLN A 58 -1.45 9.60 -0.11
N LYS A 59 -1.33 9.04 1.11
CA LYS A 59 -0.06 8.50 1.61
C LYS A 59 0.54 7.42 0.69
N TRP A 60 -0.29 6.57 0.12
CA TRP A 60 0.16 5.53 -0.80
C TRP A 60 0.53 6.07 -2.18
N TRP A 61 -0.14 7.12 -2.67
CA TRP A 61 0.32 7.83 -3.87
C TRP A 61 1.72 8.41 -3.70
N ASP A 62 2.00 9.06 -2.57
CA ASP A 62 3.32 9.60 -2.27
C ASP A 62 4.40 8.50 -2.25
N TYR A 63 4.07 7.33 -1.71
CA TYR A 63 4.95 6.17 -1.77
C TYR A 63 5.17 5.69 -3.22
N CYS A 64 4.10 5.57 -4.02
CA CYS A 64 4.17 5.10 -5.40
C CYS A 64 5.02 6.01 -6.27
N ILE A 65 4.85 7.34 -6.19
CA ILE A 65 5.67 8.28 -6.97
C ILE A 65 7.14 8.25 -6.54
N THR A 66 7.42 8.02 -5.25
CA THR A 66 8.80 8.00 -4.73
C THR A 66 9.54 6.72 -5.11
N TYR A 67 8.87 5.56 -5.12
CA TYR A 67 9.55 4.27 -5.19
C TYR A 67 9.14 3.35 -6.35
N LEU A 68 7.96 3.58 -6.94
CA LEU A 68 7.39 2.66 -7.92
C LEU A 68 7.17 3.27 -9.29
N MET A 69 7.01 4.57 -9.45
CA MET A 69 6.76 5.13 -10.79
C MET A 69 8.08 5.35 -11.54
N ASP A 70 8.23 4.70 -12.70
CA ASP A 70 9.39 4.87 -13.58
C ASP A 70 9.06 5.83 -14.73
N TYR A 71 9.53 7.07 -14.58
CA TYR A 71 9.38 8.11 -15.59
C TYR A 71 10.44 8.04 -16.70
N GLU A 72 11.50 7.27 -16.53
CA GLU A 72 12.59 7.17 -17.51
C GLU A 72 12.30 6.08 -18.55
N THR A 73 11.86 4.91 -18.11
CA THR A 73 11.61 3.76 -19.00
C THR A 73 10.12 3.44 -19.21
N GLY A 74 9.24 4.13 -18.48
CA GLY A 74 7.79 3.97 -18.54
C GLY A 74 7.31 2.74 -17.76
N SER A 75 6.00 2.67 -17.52
CA SER A 75 5.40 1.80 -16.49
C SER A 75 5.73 2.33 -15.09
N TRP A 76 5.70 1.43 -14.13
CA TRP A 76 5.97 1.55 -12.72
C TRP A 76 6.90 0.38 -12.41
#